data_AF-A0A966UT50-F1
#
_entry.id   AF-A0A966UT50-F1
#
_cell.length_a   1.000
_cell.length_b   1.000
_cell.length_c   1.000
_cell.angle_alpha   90.00
_cell.angle_beta   90.00
_cell.angle_gamma   90.00
#
_symmetry.space_group_name_H-M   'P 1'
#
loop_
_entity.id
_entity.type
_entity.pdbx_description
1 polymer ?
#
loop_
_entity_poly.entity_id
_entity_poly.type
_entity_poly.pdbx_seq_one_letter_code
_entity_poly.pdbx_strand_id
1 'polypeptide(L)'
;MGLDKNLSDALGIDHETPPEPKKEVVAYEPPSSGLTDQEEDYILARKTLRNLIEKGNDAIEEISTIARQNESARGFEVVSTLIKTVGDTTKDLYNLQKMTKDLKEPAKDSDPRVKNPDAGNINVEQAVFVGS
;
A
#
# COMPACT_ATOMS: atom_id res chain seq x y z
N MET A 1 -7.80 -29.46 -33.50
CA MET A 1 -9.27 -29.36 -33.37
C MET A 1 -9.62 -30.15 -32.13
N GLY A 2 -9.92 -29.44 -31.04
CA GLY A 2 -9.93 -30.01 -29.69
C GLY A 2 -11.11 -30.94 -29.42
N LEU A 3 -10.88 -31.94 -28.58
CA LEU A 3 -11.85 -32.97 -28.18
C LEU A 3 -13.09 -32.38 -27.50
N ASP A 4 -12.95 -31.18 -26.91
CA ASP A 4 -13.97 -30.35 -26.30
C ASP A 4 -15.14 -30.05 -27.24
N LYS A 5 -14.88 -29.62 -28.47
CA LYS A 5 -15.92 -29.32 -29.47
C LYS A 5 -16.73 -30.56 -29.87
N ASN A 6 -16.05 -31.69 -30.03
CA ASN A 6 -16.69 -32.95 -30.41
C ASN A 6 -17.61 -33.50 -29.29
N LEU A 7 -17.29 -33.20 -28.03
CA LEU A 7 -18.10 -33.62 -26.88
C LEU A 7 -19.29 -32.68 -26.65
N SER A 8 -19.10 -31.37 -26.87
CA SER A 8 -20.17 -30.37 -26.81
C SER A 8 -21.25 -30.60 -27.87
N ASP A 9 -20.85 -30.91 -29.12
CA ASP A 9 -21.79 -31.22 -30.21
C ASP A 9 -22.59 -32.51 -29.95
N ALA A 10 -21.97 -33.52 -29.32
CA ALA A 10 -22.63 -34.78 -28.98
C ALA A 10 -23.64 -34.65 -27.82
N LEU A 11 -23.45 -33.67 -26.93
CA LEU A 11 -24.30 -33.44 -25.77
C LEU A 11 -25.31 -32.30 -25.97
N GLY A 12 -25.29 -31.63 -27.13
CA GLY A 12 -26.21 -30.53 -27.46
C GLY A 12 -26.08 -29.33 -26.52
N ILE A 13 -24.90 -29.10 -25.96
CA ILE A 13 -24.63 -28.02 -24.99
C ILE A 13 -23.72 -26.99 -25.66
N ASP A 14 -24.13 -25.73 -25.66
CA ASP A 14 -23.31 -24.62 -26.15
C ASP A 14 -22.06 -24.47 -25.26
N HIS A 15 -20.88 -24.56 -25.89
CA HIS A 15 -19.60 -24.38 -25.22
C HIS A 15 -19.32 -22.88 -25.03
N GLU A 16 -19.71 -22.32 -23.88
CA GLU A 16 -19.20 -21.02 -23.45
C GLU A 16 -17.76 -21.19 -22.95
N THR A 17 -16.79 -20.70 -23.74
CA THR A 17 -15.40 -20.56 -23.25
C THR A 17 -15.41 -19.62 -22.04
N PRO A 18 -14.88 -20.04 -20.87
CA PRO A 18 -14.73 -19.13 -19.74
C PRO A 18 -14.01 -17.86 -20.17
N PRO A 19 -14.48 -16.66 -19.77
CA PRO A 19 -13.81 -15.42 -20.14
C PRO A 19 -12.37 -15.48 -19.61
N GLU A 20 -11.38 -15.27 -20.49
CA GLU A 20 -10.00 -15.21 -20.06
C GLU A 20 -9.85 -14.10 -19.01
N PRO A 21 -9.18 -14.38 -17.86
CA PRO A 21 -8.96 -13.36 -16.86
C PRO A 21 -8.15 -12.24 -17.49
N LYS A 22 -8.74 -11.05 -17.57
CA LYS A 22 -8.07 -9.85 -18.07
C LYS A 22 -6.87 -9.59 -17.15
N LYS A 23 -5.67 -9.95 -17.60
CA LYS A 23 -4.42 -9.62 -16.90
C LYS A 23 -4.24 -8.11 -16.99
N GLU A 24 -4.79 -7.37 -16.04
CA GLU A 24 -4.38 -5.98 -15.79
C GLU A 24 -2.99 -6.02 -15.18
N VAL A 25 -2.00 -6.16 -16.06
CA VAL A 25 -0.59 -5.95 -15.75
C VAL A 25 -0.48 -4.51 -15.28
N VAL A 26 0.05 -4.28 -14.08
CA VAL A 26 0.41 -2.93 -13.65
C VAL A 26 1.46 -2.44 -14.64
N ALA A 27 1.06 -1.61 -15.60
CA ALA A 27 1.98 -1.05 -16.58
C ALA A 27 2.99 -0.19 -15.81
N TYR A 28 4.24 -0.63 -15.83
CA TYR A 28 5.36 0.17 -15.34
C TYR A 28 5.53 1.33 -16.31
N GLU A 29 5.12 2.52 -15.88
CA GLU A 29 5.46 3.76 -16.56
C GLU A 29 6.89 4.12 -16.14
N PRO A 30 7.82 4.30 -17.10
CA PRO A 30 9.18 4.71 -16.77
C PRO A 30 9.12 6.05 -16.03
N PRO A 31 10.00 6.27 -15.04
CA PRO A 31 9.96 7.46 -14.23
C PRO A 31 10.08 8.72 -15.08
N SER A 32 9.27 9.73 -14.75
CA SER A 32 9.38 11.06 -15.33
C SER A 32 10.73 11.64 -14.93
N SER A 33 11.58 11.95 -15.91
CA SER A 33 12.91 12.50 -15.70
C SER A 33 12.85 13.76 -14.81
N GLY A 34 13.29 13.64 -13.54
CA GLY A 34 13.31 14.76 -12.59
C GLY A 34 12.88 14.45 -11.15
N LEU A 35 12.42 13.23 -10.85
CA LEU A 35 12.14 12.79 -9.48
C LEU A 35 13.37 12.13 -8.85
N THR A 36 13.45 12.14 -7.52
CA THR A 36 14.43 11.33 -6.78
C THR A 36 13.99 9.87 -6.71
N ASP A 37 14.92 8.92 -6.65
CA ASP A 37 14.63 7.48 -6.49
C ASP A 37 13.62 7.23 -5.34
N GLN A 38 13.75 7.98 -4.25
CA GLN A 38 12.85 7.90 -3.10
C GLN A 38 11.40 8.32 -3.43
N GLU A 39 11.21 9.33 -4.26
CA GLU A 39 9.88 9.80 -4.67
C GLU A 39 9.25 8.84 -5.68
N GLU A 40 10.06 8.27 -6.57
CA GLU A 40 9.64 7.25 -7.52
C GLU A 40 9.17 5.99 -6.81
N ASP A 41 9.96 5.48 -5.87
CA ASP A 41 9.61 4.31 -5.05
C ASP A 41 8.35 4.56 -4.22
N TYR A 42 8.20 5.77 -3.67
CA TYR A 42 6.98 6.16 -2.96
C TYR A 42 5.74 6.12 -3.86
N ILE A 43 5.83 6.70 -5.06
CA ILE A 43 4.73 6.72 -6.03
C ILE A 43 4.37 5.29 -6.45
N LEU A 44 5.37 4.47 -6.76
CA LEU A 44 5.19 3.07 -7.17
C LEU A 44 4.53 2.25 -6.06
N ALA A 45 5.05 2.34 -4.83
CA ALA A 45 4.50 1.62 -3.69
C ALA A 45 3.07 2.07 -3.37
N ARG A 46 2.80 3.39 -3.42
CA ARG A 46 1.45 3.93 -3.23
C ARG A 46 0.47 3.45 -4.31
N LYS A 47 0.88 3.47 -5.59
CA LYS A 47 0.07 2.98 -6.72
C LYS A 47 -0.23 1.49 -6.57
N THR A 48 0.78 0.70 -6.20
CA THR A 48 0.64 -0.75 -5.99
C THR A 48 -0.33 -1.07 -4.86
N LEU A 49 -0.17 -0.43 -3.70
CA LEU A 49 -1.05 -0.66 -2.55
C LEU A 49 -2.50 -0.24 -2.84
N ARG A 50 -2.72 0.86 -3.57
CA ARG A 50 -4.06 1.28 -4.02
C ARG A 50 -4.69 0.24 -4.95
N ASN A 51 -3.94 -0.22 -5.94
CA ASN A 51 -4.43 -1.22 -6.88
C ASN A 51 -4.74 -2.55 -6.18
N LEU A 52 -3.93 -2.95 -5.20
CA LEU A 52 -4.19 -4.16 -4.41
C LEU A 52 -5.46 -4.05 -3.56
N ILE A 53 -5.76 -2.87 -3.01
CA ILE A 53 -7.01 -2.62 -2.27
C ILE A 53 -8.21 -2.71 -3.20
N GLU A 54 -8.15 -2.08 -4.37
CA GLU A 54 -9.23 -2.13 -5.38
C GLU A 54 -9.50 -3.57 -5.81
N LYS A 55 -8.47 -4.27 -6.30
CA LYS A 55 -8.59 -5.68 -6.72
C LYS A 55 -8.98 -6.60 -5.58
N GLY A 56 -8.54 -6.30 -4.35
CA GLY A 56 -8.90 -7.04 -3.16
C GLY A 56 -10.39 -6.91 -2.83
N ASN A 57 -10.96 -5.71 -2.95
CA ASN A 57 -12.40 -5.49 -2.77
C ASN A 57 -13.24 -6.21 -3.83
N ASP A 58 -12.82 -6.15 -5.09
CA ASP A 58 -13.51 -6.87 -6.18
C ASP A 58 -13.46 -8.39 -5.95
N ALA A 59 -12.30 -8.92 -5.58
CA ALA A 59 -12.13 -10.34 -5.25
C ALA A 59 -12.96 -10.76 -4.04
N ILE A 60 -13.11 -9.90 -3.02
CA ILE A 60 -13.97 -10.17 -1.88
C ILE A 60 -15.43 -10.32 -2.34
N GLU A 61 -15.91 -9.47 -3.25
CA GLU A 61 -17.28 -9.55 -3.75
C GLU A 61 -17.54 -10.85 -4.54
N GLU A 62 -16.63 -11.22 -5.44
CA GLU A 62 -16.71 -12.47 -6.21
C GLU A 62 -16.69 -13.70 -5.30
N ILE A 63 -15.70 -13.79 -4.40
CA ILE A 63 -15.56 -14.93 -3.50
C ILE A 63 -16.73 -14.99 -2.51
N SER A 64 -17.23 -13.83 -2.04
CA SER A 64 -18.41 -13.78 -1.17
C SER A 64 -19.66 -14.32 -1.88
N THR A 65 -19.79 -14.05 -3.19
CA THR A 65 -20.88 -14.60 -4.00
C THR A 65 -20.76 -16.10 -4.17
N ILE A 66 -19.56 -16.62 -4.46
CA ILE A 66 -19.30 -18.06 -4.57
C ILE A 66 -19.52 -18.77 -3.22
N ALA A 67 -19.09 -18.17 -2.11
CA ALA A 67 -19.27 -18.70 -0.77
C ALA A 67 -20.76 -18.80 -0.38
N ARG A 68 -21.56 -17.79 -0.75
CA ARG A 68 -23.02 -17.82 -0.59
C ARG A 68 -23.68 -18.91 -1.44
N GLN A 69 -23.30 -19.02 -2.72
CA GLN A 69 -23.88 -20.02 -3.63
C GLN A 69 -23.62 -21.46 -3.19
N ASN A 70 -22.44 -21.74 -2.64
CA ASN A 70 -22.06 -23.07 -2.18
C ASN A 70 -22.41 -23.33 -0.71
N GLU A 71 -23.01 -22.36 -0.02
CA GLU A 71 -23.33 -22.40 1.42
C GLU A 71 -22.17 -22.92 2.29
N SER A 72 -20.94 -22.58 1.89
CA SER A 72 -19.74 -23.18 2.46
C SER A 72 -19.20 -22.34 3.62
N ALA A 73 -19.23 -22.89 4.84
CA ALA A 73 -18.62 -22.28 6.02
C ALA A 73 -17.12 -21.95 5.79
N ARG A 74 -16.42 -22.81 5.03
CA ARG A 74 -15.02 -22.59 4.66
C ARG A 74 -14.85 -21.44 3.67
N GLY A 75 -15.80 -21.23 2.77
CA GLY A 75 -15.82 -20.08 1.87
C GLY A 75 -15.87 -18.76 2.64
N PHE A 76 -16.70 -18.67 3.69
CA PHE A 76 -16.78 -17.49 4.53
C PHE A 76 -15.51 -17.24 5.36
N GLU A 77 -14.82 -18.30 5.81
CA GLU A 77 -13.52 -18.19 6.48
C GLU A 77 -12.46 -17.58 5.54
N VAL A 78 -12.40 -18.05 4.29
CA VAL A 78 -11.49 -17.49 3.27
C VAL A 78 -11.82 -16.02 2.99
N VAL A 79 -13.11 -15.68 2.86
CA VAL A 79 -13.54 -14.28 2.70
C VAL A 79 -13.09 -13.42 3.89
N SER A 80 -13.26 -13.92 5.13
CA SER A 80 -12.82 -13.18 6.32
C SER A 80 -11.31 -12.95 6.35
N THR A 81 -10.53 -13.93 5.87
CA THR A 81 -9.07 -13.84 5.77
C THR A 81 -8.69 -12.82 4.71
N LEU A 82 -9.36 -12.82 3.56
CA LEU A 82 -9.12 -11.85 2.49
C LEU A 82 -9.45 -10.42 2.91
N ILE A 83 -10.59 -10.22 3.58
CA ILE A 83 -10.96 -8.91 4.17
C ILE A 83 -9.87 -8.42 5.11
N LYS A 84 -9.34 -9.30 5.98
CA LYS A 84 -8.24 -8.96 6.88
C LYS A 84 -6.99 -8.53 6.09
N THR A 85 -6.61 -9.27 5.05
CA THR A 85 -5.46 -8.93 4.20
C THR A 85 -5.62 -7.56 3.51
N VAL A 86 -6.82 -7.23 3.02
CA VAL A 86 -7.10 -5.90 2.45
C VAL A 86 -7.04 -4.81 3.53
N GLY A 87 -7.52 -5.09 4.73
CA GLY A 87 -7.39 -4.19 5.89
C GLY A 87 -5.92 -3.93 6.27
N ASP A 88 -5.10 -4.98 6.33
CA ASP A 88 -3.66 -4.87 6.59
C ASP A 88 -2.95 -4.08 5.48
N THR A 89 -3.29 -4.33 4.21
CA THR A 89 -2.77 -3.56 3.06
C THR A 89 -3.15 -2.06 3.14
N THR A 90 -4.36 -1.76 3.60
CA THR A 90 -4.82 -0.38 3.82
C THR A 90 -4.04 0.30 4.94
N LYS A 91 -3.72 -0.45 6.00
CA LYS A 91 -2.86 0.03 7.09
C LYS A 91 -1.43 0.30 6.60
N ASP A 92 -0.88 -0.57 5.75
CA ASP A 92 0.44 -0.38 5.15
C ASP A 92 0.49 0.87 4.27
N LEU A 93 -0.57 1.16 3.54
CA LEU A 93 -0.71 2.41 2.78
C LEU A 93 -0.66 3.65 3.68
N TYR A 94 -1.31 3.59 4.85
CA TYR A 94 -1.24 4.68 5.82
C TYR A 94 0.15 4.83 6.44
N ASN A 95 0.79 3.70 6.79
CA ASN A 95 2.15 3.68 7.32
C ASN A 95 3.15 4.25 6.31
N LEU A 96 3.04 3.91 5.03
CA LEU A 96 3.85 4.45 3.95
C LEU A 96 3.76 5.98 3.88
N GLN A 97 2.54 6.53 4.01
CA GLN A 97 2.34 7.98 4.05
C GLN A 97 2.99 8.62 5.27
N LYS A 98 2.91 7.98 6.45
CA LYS A 98 3.55 8.45 7.68
C LYS A 98 5.08 8.44 7.56
N MET A 99 5.68 7.32 7.14
CA MET A 99 7.13 7.19 6.97
C MET A 99 7.68 8.21 5.98
N THR A 100 6.94 8.48 4.89
CA THR A 100 7.36 9.48 3.90
C THR A 100 7.33 10.89 4.47
N LYS A 101 6.36 11.19 5.34
CA LYS A 101 6.30 12.47 6.05
C LYS A 101 7.45 12.59 7.06
N ASP A 102 7.70 11.54 7.84
CA ASP A 102 8.78 11.48 8.83
C ASP A 102 10.17 11.61 8.15
N LEU A 103 10.35 11.08 6.95
CA LEU A 103 11.58 11.22 6.16
C LEU A 103 11.75 12.63 5.56
N LYS A 104 10.64 13.32 5.26
CA LYS A 104 10.65 14.69 4.69
C LYS A 104 10.77 15.78 5.75
N GLU A 105 10.33 15.53 6.98
CA GLU A 105 10.56 16.44 8.11
C GLU A 105 11.90 16.09 8.77
N PRO A 106 12.98 16.88 8.60
CA PRO A 106 14.16 16.69 9.42
C PRO A 106 13.72 16.88 10.88
N ALA A 107 14.11 15.95 11.74
CA ALA A 107 13.79 15.96 13.15
C ALA A 107 13.99 17.36 13.75
N LYS A 108 12.88 18.08 13.98
CA LYS A 108 12.84 19.42 14.61
C LYS A 108 13.36 19.44 16.05
N ASP A 109 13.94 18.34 16.54
CA ASP A 109 14.33 18.13 17.94
C ASP A 109 15.80 17.71 18.08
N SER A 110 16.64 18.07 17.10
CA SER A 110 18.09 17.81 17.13
C SER A 110 18.95 19.07 17.23
N ASP A 111 18.38 20.19 17.70
CA ASP A 111 19.18 21.33 18.19
C ASP A 111 19.07 21.42 19.72
N PRO A 112 20.12 21.02 20.48
CA PRO A 112 20.12 21.17 21.95
C PRO A 112 20.04 22.64 22.40
N ARG A 113 20.18 23.63 21.51
CA ARG A 113 20.07 25.06 21.84
C ARG A 113 18.64 25.53 22.09
N VAL A 114 17.63 24.78 21.63
CA VAL A 114 16.21 25.17 21.78
C VAL A 114 15.60 24.68 23.10
N LYS A 115 16.29 23.78 23.83
CA LYS A 115 15.81 23.23 25.11
C LYS A 115 16.08 24.09 26.35
N ASN A 116 16.64 25.29 26.20
CA ASN A 116 16.78 26.24 27.31
C ASN A 116 15.85 27.46 27.09
N PRO A 117 14.63 27.46 27.64
CA PRO A 117 13.80 28.67 27.67
C PRO A 117 14.39 29.78 28.58
N ASP A 118 15.43 29.48 29.38
CA ASP A 118 16.09 30.39 30.32
C ASP A 118 17.49 30.86 29.86
N ALA A 119 17.74 30.98 28.55
CA ALA A 119 18.97 31.61 28.02
C ALA A 119 18.76 33.09 27.63
N GLY A 120 17.75 33.74 28.22
CA GLY A 120 17.56 35.19 28.14
C GLY A 120 18.55 35.90 29.04
N ASN A 121 19.62 36.43 28.43
CA ASN A 121 20.53 37.46 28.95
C ASN A 121 21.63 36.98 29.93
N ILE A 122 22.66 36.34 29.37
CA ILE A 122 23.99 36.28 30.00
C ILE A 122 24.71 37.62 29.70
N ASN A 123 24.61 38.60 30.61
CA ASN A 123 25.37 39.85 30.53
C ASN A 123 26.74 39.65 31.18
N VAL A 124 27.79 39.63 30.36
CA VAL A 124 29.18 39.51 30.81
C VAL A 124 29.72 40.91 31.14
N GLU A 125 29.27 41.52 32.23
CA GLU A 125 29.70 42.88 32.62
C GLU A 125 30.73 42.92 33.76
N GLN A 126 31.06 41.77 34.37
CA GLN A 126 32.07 41.69 35.45
C GLN A 126 32.96 40.45 35.30
N ALA A 127 33.70 40.37 34.20
CA ALA A 127 34.86 39.47 34.14
C ALA A 127 36.07 40.19 34.73
N VAL A 128 36.27 40.09 36.06
CA VAL A 128 37.53 40.50 36.69
C VAL A 128 38.49 39.31 36.63
N PHE A 129 39.47 39.40 35.74
CA PHE A 129 40.60 38.48 35.68
C PHE A 129 41.55 38.76 36.86
N VAL A 130 41.43 37.99 37.94
CA VAL A 130 42.43 37.99 39.03
C VAL A 130 43.53 36.99 38.70
N GLY A 131 44.40 37.39 37.78
CA GLY A 131 45.67 36.71 37.55
C GLY A 131 46.77 37.33 38.41
N SER A 132 47.34 36.53 39.30
CA SER A 132 48.77 36.54 39.69
C SER A 132 49.13 35.10 40.04
#